data_AF-A0A7C0ZA43-F1
#
_entry.id   AF-A0A7C0ZA43-F1
#
_cell.length_a   1.000
_cell.length_b   1.000
_cell.length_c   1.000
_cell.angle_alpha   90.00
_cell.angle_beta   90.00
_cell.angle_gamma   90.00
#
_symmetry.space_group_name_H-M   'P 1'
#
loop_
_entity.id
_entity.type
_entity.pdbx_description
1 polymer ?
#
loop_
_entity_poly.entity_id
_entity_poly.type
_entity_poly.pdbx_seq_one_letter_code
_entity_poly.pdbx_strand_id
1 'polypeptide(L)'
;DESLYLARKHGNIWLDISWIYGDIRHPSYRYFLWRDLLKALNLRVLSHIVFGTDYPGIKQAEYVEMLMSINRYAVHPELEIPIEELEAILGENARPLLPEAPP
;
A
#
# COMPACT_ATOMS: atom_id res chain seq x y z
N ASP A 1 12.34 -6.79 -2.45
CA ASP A 1 13.56 -6.00 -2.72
C ASP A 1 13.93 -5.95 -4.21
N GLU A 2 14.22 -7.06 -4.88
CA GLU A 2 14.58 -7.05 -6.32
C GLU A 2 13.55 -6.33 -7.21
N SER A 3 12.25 -6.60 -7.02
CA SER A 3 11.19 -5.94 -7.77
C SER A 3 11.18 -4.42 -7.60
N LEU A 4 11.45 -3.91 -6.39
CA LEU A 4 11.55 -2.47 -6.13
C LEU A 4 12.74 -1.85 -6.86
N TYR A 5 13.88 -2.57 -6.94
CA TYR A 5 15.03 -2.13 -7.72
C TYR A 5 14.75 -2.15 -9.22
N LEU A 6 13.99 -3.12 -9.72
CA LEU A 6 13.56 -3.15 -11.12
C LEU A 6 12.66 -1.95 -11.43
N ALA A 7 11.64 -1.68 -10.61
CA ALA A 7 10.79 -0.49 -10.77
C ALA A 7 11.60 0.82 -10.73
N ARG A 8 12.60 0.91 -9.82
CA ARG A 8 13.47 2.07 -9.74
C ARG A 8 14.33 2.26 -10.99
N LYS A 9 14.83 1.17 -11.56
CA LYS A 9 15.69 1.18 -12.74
C LYS A 9 14.90 1.39 -14.04
N HIS A 10 13.66 0.92 -14.06
CA HIS A 10 12.79 0.90 -15.22
C HIS A 10 11.46 1.58 -14.87
N GLY A 11 11.35 2.87 -15.18
CA GLY A 11 10.19 3.71 -14.87
C GLY A 11 8.89 3.33 -15.59
N ASN A 12 8.83 2.22 -16.29
CA ASN A 12 7.63 1.68 -16.93
C ASN A 12 7.13 0.39 -16.26
N ILE A 13 7.77 -0.06 -15.18
CA ILE A 13 7.35 -1.24 -14.42
C ILE A 13 6.42 -0.81 -13.30
N TRP A 14 5.29 -1.50 -13.19
CA TRP A 14 4.33 -1.39 -12.10
C TRP A 14 4.35 -2.67 -11.28
N LEU A 15 4.17 -2.57 -9.97
CA LEU A 15 4.24 -3.67 -9.02
C LEU A 15 2.90 -3.85 -8.32
N ASP A 16 2.14 -4.86 -8.72
CA ASP A 16 0.98 -5.30 -7.95
C ASP A 16 1.46 -6.18 -6.78
N ILE A 17 1.26 -5.69 -5.55
CA ILE A 17 1.67 -6.38 -4.33
C ILE A 17 0.50 -7.01 -3.58
N SER A 18 -0.72 -6.89 -4.10
CA SER A 18 -1.96 -7.23 -3.40
C SER A 18 -2.01 -8.69 -2.97
N TRP A 19 -1.58 -9.59 -3.87
CA TRP A 19 -1.61 -11.03 -3.62
C TRP A 19 -0.62 -11.48 -2.53
N ILE A 20 0.53 -10.79 -2.40
CA ILE A 20 1.55 -11.08 -1.37
C ILE A 20 0.95 -10.97 0.04
N TYR A 21 -0.03 -10.08 0.19
CA TYR A 21 -0.72 -9.81 1.43
C TYR A 21 -2.15 -10.37 1.45
N GLY A 22 -2.45 -11.35 0.58
CA GLY A 22 -3.81 -11.81 0.27
C GLY A 22 -4.60 -12.40 1.45
N ASP A 23 -3.95 -12.73 2.57
CA ASP A 23 -4.64 -12.92 3.85
C ASP A 23 -4.62 -11.61 4.66
N ILE A 24 -5.49 -10.69 4.25
CA ILE A 24 -5.73 -9.38 4.86
C ILE A 24 -6.01 -9.40 6.37
N ARG A 25 -6.40 -10.56 6.92
CA ARG A 25 -6.69 -10.73 8.35
C ARG A 25 -5.46 -11.14 9.15
N HIS A 26 -4.38 -11.56 8.49
CA HIS A 26 -3.17 -11.98 9.18
C HIS A 26 -2.42 -10.74 9.73
N PRO A 27 -2.26 -10.60 11.05
CA PRO A 27 -1.75 -9.36 11.66
C PRO A 27 -0.33 -9.01 11.22
N SER A 28 0.51 -10.00 10.90
CA SER A 28 1.88 -9.76 10.42
C SER A 28 1.92 -9.11 9.04
N TYR A 29 0.88 -9.27 8.22
CA TYR A 29 0.89 -8.73 6.85
C TYR A 29 0.76 -7.21 6.82
N ARG A 30 0.09 -6.61 7.82
CA ARG A 30 0.06 -5.14 7.94
C ARG A 30 1.45 -4.57 8.26
N TYR A 31 2.19 -5.26 9.14
CA TYR A 31 3.58 -4.89 9.44
C TYR A 31 4.51 -5.08 8.23
N PHE A 32 4.39 -6.19 7.50
CA PHE A 32 5.20 -6.41 6.30
C PHE A 32 4.85 -5.40 5.19
N LEU A 33 3.56 -5.10 5.00
CA LEU A 33 3.11 -4.07 4.07
C LEU A 33 3.69 -2.71 4.44
N TRP A 34 3.58 -2.28 5.71
CA TRP A 34 4.21 -1.05 6.19
C TRP A 34 5.70 -0.99 5.86
N ARG A 35 6.46 -2.03 6.24
CA ARG A 35 7.91 -2.11 6.02
C ARG A 35 8.25 -2.00 4.54
N ASP A 36 7.54 -2.71 3.68
CA ASP A 36 7.85 -2.79 2.26
C ASP A 36 7.43 -1.52 1.51
N LEU A 37 6.33 -0.87 1.91
CA LEU A 37 5.97 0.46 1.39
C LEU A 37 6.91 1.56 1.88
N LEU A 38 7.42 1.49 3.11
CA LEU A 38 8.44 2.41 3.60
C LEU A 38 9.75 2.28 2.80
N LYS A 39 10.13 1.04 2.42
CA LYS A 39 11.25 0.83 1.49
C LYS A 39 10.96 1.42 0.11
N ALA A 40 9.75 1.22 -0.43
CA ALA A 40 9.36 1.77 -1.73
C ALA A 40 9.38 3.30 -1.74
N LEU A 41 8.92 3.95 -0.66
CA LEU A 41 9.01 5.40 -0.44
C LEU A 41 10.47 5.87 -0.47
N ASN A 42 11.34 5.23 0.33
CA ASN A 42 12.77 5.55 0.38
C ASN A 42 13.49 5.36 -0.97
N LEU A 43 13.02 4.41 -1.78
CA LEU A 43 13.53 4.16 -3.13
C LEU A 43 12.89 5.05 -4.21
N ARG A 44 11.93 5.91 -3.83
CA ARG A 44 11.13 6.78 -4.73
C ARG A 44 10.39 6.01 -5.83
N VAL A 45 9.84 4.85 -5.46
CA VAL A 45 9.06 3.98 -6.36
C VAL A 45 7.66 3.67 -5.82
N LEU A 46 7.21 4.41 -4.80
CA LEU A 46 5.88 4.20 -4.21
C LEU A 46 4.77 4.42 -5.25
N SER A 47 4.95 5.40 -6.14
CA SER A 47 4.06 5.67 -7.29
C SER A 47 4.00 4.56 -8.34
N HIS A 48 4.85 3.53 -8.25
CA HIS A 48 4.83 2.35 -9.12
C HIS A 48 4.10 1.17 -8.47
N ILE A 49 3.61 1.32 -7.24
CA ILE A 49 2.89 0.28 -6.53
C ILE A 49 1.41 0.33 -6.90
N VAL A 50 0.83 -0.85 -7.10
CA VAL A 50 -0.60 -1.07 -7.24
C VAL A 50 -1.07 -1.93 -6.07
N PHE A 51 -2.18 -1.55 -5.45
CA PHE A 51 -2.76 -2.29 -4.33
C PHE A 51 -4.29 -2.34 -4.39
N GLY A 52 -4.85 -3.52 -4.14
CA GLY A 52 -6.29 -3.74 -4.10
C GLY A 52 -6.67 -5.10 -4.69
N THR A 53 -7.96 -5.38 -4.76
CA THR A 53 -8.45 -6.62 -5.37
C THR A 53 -9.76 -6.37 -6.11
N ASP A 54 -9.89 -7.04 -7.26
CA ASP A 54 -11.14 -7.23 -8.00
C ASP A 54 -11.63 -8.69 -7.91
N TYR A 55 -10.99 -9.50 -7.05
CA TYR A 55 -11.28 -10.92 -6.94
C TYR A 55 -12.68 -11.17 -6.36
N PRO A 56 -13.53 -11.99 -7.03
CA PRO A 56 -14.86 -12.30 -6.53
C PRO A 56 -14.83 -12.92 -5.13
N GLY A 57 -15.53 -12.29 -4.19
CA GLY A 57 -15.68 -12.77 -2.81
C GLY A 57 -14.73 -12.15 -1.79
N ILE A 58 -13.80 -11.29 -2.20
CA ILE A 58 -13.01 -10.46 -1.28
C ILE A 58 -13.43 -8.99 -1.44
N LYS A 59 -13.61 -8.28 -0.33
CA LYS A 59 -14.11 -6.90 -0.38
C LYS A 59 -12.94 -5.94 -0.55
N GLN A 60 -12.99 -5.10 -1.59
CA GLN A 60 -12.00 -4.05 -1.82
C GLN A 60 -11.82 -3.13 -0.60
N ALA A 61 -12.88 -2.88 0.16
CA ALA A 61 -12.85 -2.09 1.40
C ALA A 61 -11.85 -2.63 2.44
N GLU A 62 -11.64 -3.95 2.51
CA GLU A 62 -10.72 -4.56 3.46
C GLU A 62 -9.25 -4.28 3.09
N TYR A 63 -8.94 -4.17 1.80
CA TYR A 63 -7.62 -3.75 1.32
C TYR A 63 -7.38 -2.27 1.60
N VAL A 64 -8.40 -1.42 1.39
CA VAL A 64 -8.31 0.00 1.73
C VAL A 64 -8.06 0.16 3.23
N GLU A 65 -8.85 -0.50 4.09
CA GLU A 65 -8.65 -0.47 5.53
C GLU A 65 -7.24 -0.94 5.92
N MET A 66 -6.78 -2.05 5.33
CA MET A 66 -5.44 -2.57 5.55
C MET A 66 -4.38 -1.52 5.22
N LEU A 67 -4.43 -0.92 4.04
CA LEU A 67 -3.48 0.09 3.57
C LEU A 67 -3.47 1.32 4.46
N MET A 68 -4.64 1.85 4.81
CA MET A 68 -4.77 3.06 5.62
C MET A 68 -4.37 2.84 7.08
N SER A 69 -4.36 1.59 7.55
CA SER A 69 -3.99 1.25 8.94
C SER A 69 -2.48 1.10 9.17
N ILE A 70 -1.66 1.02 8.13
CA ILE A 70 -0.26 0.57 8.24
C ILE A 70 0.65 1.52 9.04
N ASN A 71 0.34 2.83 9.07
CA ASN A 71 1.15 3.80 9.82
C ASN A 71 1.11 3.57 11.34
N ARG A 72 0.19 2.72 11.85
CA ARG A 72 0.21 2.28 13.25
C ARG A 72 1.53 1.61 13.68
N TYR A 73 2.34 1.15 12.73
CA TYR A 73 3.64 0.51 12.97
C TYR A 73 4.82 1.50 12.94
N ALA A 74 4.58 2.77 12.60
CA ALA A 74 5.60 3.81 12.68
C ALA A 74 5.92 4.10 14.15
N VAL A 75 7.14 3.75 14.57
CA VAL A 75 7.62 4.01 15.95
C VAL A 75 8.06 5.47 16.17
N HIS A 76 8.17 6.23 15.07
CA HIS A 76 8.55 7.64 15.06
C HIS A 76 7.82 8.33 13.90
N PRO A 77 7.42 9.62 14.01
CA PRO A 77 6.71 10.33 12.94
C PRO A 77 7.44 10.35 11.59
N GLU A 78 8.77 10.32 11.60
CA GLU A 78 9.59 10.27 10.36
C GLU A 78 9.43 8.96 9.57
N LEU A 79 8.86 7.92 10.18
CA LEU A 79 8.60 6.63 9.53
C LEU A 79 7.14 6.49 9.08
N GLU A 80 6.33 7.54 9.28
CA GLU A 80 4.99 7.60 8.72
C GLU A 80 5.07 7.83 7.21
N ILE A 81 4.34 7.01 6.46
CA ILE A 81 4.17 7.22 5.03
C ILE A 81 3.09 8.29 4.87
N PRO A 82 3.32 9.38 4.10
CA PRO A 82 2.32 10.41 3.89
C PRO A 82 0.99 9.80 3.41
N ILE A 83 -0.12 10.28 3.97
CA ILE A 83 -1.43 9.69 3.70
C ILE A 83 -1.80 9.82 2.22
N GLU A 84 -1.43 10.94 1.60
CA GLU A 84 -1.68 11.24 0.19
C GLU A 84 -0.94 10.25 -0.73
N GLU A 85 0.24 9.80 -0.32
CA GLU A 85 1.01 8.78 -1.04
C GLU A 85 0.35 7.40 -0.91
N LEU A 86 -0.24 7.07 0.24
CA LEU A 86 -1.01 5.83 0.41
C LEU A 86 -2.30 5.85 -0.42
N GLU A 87 -3.01 6.98 -0.43
CA GLU A 87 -4.21 7.15 -1.24
C GLU A 87 -3.91 7.04 -2.74
N ALA A 88 -2.75 7.54 -3.19
CA ALA A 88 -2.35 7.49 -4.59
C ALA A 88 -2.09 6.06 -5.12
N ILE A 89 -1.81 5.10 -4.23
CA ILE A 89 -1.63 3.69 -4.60
C ILE A 89 -2.97 3.04 -4.99
N LEU A 90 -4.07 3.56 -4.45
CA LEU A 90 -5.40 3.01 -4.69
C LEU A 90 -5.91 3.44 -6.08
N GLY A 91 -6.35 2.45 -6.86
CA GLY A 91 -7.01 2.70 -8.14
C GLY A 91 -8.31 3.50 -7.99
N GLU A 92 -8.82 4.08 -9.08
CA GLU A 92 -10.01 4.94 -9.08
C GLU A 92 -11.23 4.29 -8.41
N ASN A 93 -11.41 2.98 -8.58
CA ASN A 93 -12.51 2.21 -7.98
C ASN A 93 -12.45 2.13 -6.45
N ALA A 94 -11.27 2.30 -5.84
CA ALA A 94 -11.10 2.30 -4.39
C ALA A 94 -11.28 3.69 -3.77
N ARG A 95 -11.22 4.77 -4.55
CA ARG A 95 -11.33 6.14 -4.02
C ARG A 95 -12.61 6.41 -3.23
N PRO A 96 -13.80 5.92 -3.64
CA PRO A 96 -15.02 6.10 -2.85
C PRO A 96 -15.02 5.38 -1.49
N LEU A 97 -14.06 4.49 -1.25
CA LEU A 97 -13.93 3.69 -0.04
C LEU A 97 -12.92 4.29 0.95
N LEU A 98 -12.29 5.42 0.59
CA LEU A 98 -11.38 6.13 1.48
C LEU A 98 -12.11 6.58 2.75
N PRO A 99 -11.44 6.59 3.91
CA PRO A 99 -12.01 7.17 5.12
C PRO A 99 -12.33 8.66 4.90
N GLU A 100 -13.43 9.15 5.48
CA GLU A 100 -13.74 10.57 5.44
C GLU A 100 -12.58 11.36 6.06
N ALA A 101 -12.17 12.44 5.38
CA ALA A 101 -11.13 13.31 5.90
C ALA A 101 -11.56 13.84 7.29
N PRO A 102 -10.65 13.89 8.28
CA PRO A 102 -10.99 14.49 9.55
C PRO A 102 -11.43 15.95 9.34
N PRO A 103 -12.46 16.42 10.08
CA PRO A 103 -13.00 17.77 9.96
C PRO A 103 -12.01 18.87 10.37
#